data_AF-A0A957VG80-F1
#
_entry.id   AF-A0A957VG80-F1
#
_cell.length_a   1.000
_cell.length_b   1.000
_cell.length_c   1.000
_cell.angle_alpha   90.00
_cell.angle_beta   90.00
_cell.angle_gamma   90.00
#
_symmetry.space_group_name_H-M   'P 1'
#
loop_
_entity.id
_entity.type
_entity.pdbx_description
1 polymer ?
#
loop_
_entity_poly.entity_id
_entity_poly.type
_entity_poly.pdbx_seq_one_letter_code
_entity_poly.pdbx_strand_id
1 'polypeptide(L)'
;NTLRGYGVDTQHVAWSDEDRLGLYFLEEGEAPRGTSVIYDRRDSAMSRMTPADLPAPLFAPGQADQLHLSGITLALSDGAAATAHAALTRAKDAGWRISFDVNYRAKLWSPQAARAGCAPFVAAADILLLPRRDAELIYDLPAELPAEDAVRFMRAIAPQADIVMTLGSTGVIGLARGAETPIFQPALPAAGPGRIGGGDAFAAGFFAGYREDAATRLATGLRWGAAAAAVKFTIPGDIPVFTRDEVLALVASDSDLQGGVRR
;
A
#
# COMPACT_ATOMS: atom_id res chain seq x y z
N ASN A 1 -6.85 15.18 16.40
CA ASN A 1 -8.24 14.65 16.34
C ASN A 1 -8.67 14.11 14.98
N THR A 2 -8.09 14.52 13.85
CA THR A 2 -8.49 14.07 12.51
C THR A 2 -8.59 12.55 12.36
N LEU A 3 -7.55 11.80 12.73
CA LEU A 3 -7.55 10.32 12.65
C LEU A 3 -8.70 9.69 13.46
N ARG A 4 -8.86 10.13 14.72
CA ARG A 4 -9.95 9.68 15.60
C ARG A 4 -11.33 10.03 15.04
N GLY A 5 -11.46 11.17 14.36
CA GLY A 5 -12.69 11.57 13.67
C GLY A 5 -13.10 10.61 12.56
N TYR A 6 -12.14 9.88 11.97
CA TYR A 6 -12.40 8.82 11.00
C TYR A 6 -12.47 7.41 11.63
N GLY A 7 -12.52 7.31 12.96
CA GLY A 7 -12.63 6.03 13.66
C GLY A 7 -11.32 5.25 13.82
N VAL A 8 -10.17 5.86 13.50
CA VAL A 8 -8.86 5.25 13.81
C VAL A 8 -8.63 5.29 15.31
N ASP A 9 -8.32 4.14 15.89
CA ASP A 9 -7.85 4.08 17.26
C ASP A 9 -6.45 4.69 17.38
N THR A 10 -6.34 5.77 18.15
CA THR A 10 -5.11 6.51 18.36
C THR A 10 -4.49 6.28 19.74
N GLN A 11 -4.94 5.28 20.51
CA GLN A 11 -4.42 5.05 21.86
C GLN A 11 -2.92 4.76 21.90
N HIS A 12 -2.37 4.27 20.79
CA HIS A 12 -0.98 3.84 20.63
C HIS A 12 -0.09 4.86 19.92
N VAL A 13 -0.58 6.08 19.66
CA VAL A 13 0.25 7.15 19.11
C VAL A 13 1.21 7.64 20.19
N ALA A 14 2.51 7.51 19.96
CA ALA A 14 3.54 8.13 20.79
C ALA A 14 3.53 9.65 20.55
N TRP A 15 3.46 10.42 21.64
CA TRP A 15 3.47 11.87 21.62
C TRP A 15 4.85 12.39 22.03
N SER A 16 5.26 13.51 21.43
CA SER A 16 6.50 14.20 21.76
C SER A 16 6.22 15.69 21.89
N ASP A 17 6.77 16.30 22.94
CA ASP A 17 6.70 17.74 23.20
C ASP A 17 7.88 18.51 22.58
N GLU A 18 8.91 17.78 22.11
CA GLU A 18 10.16 18.36 21.57
C GLU A 18 10.20 18.31 20.04
N ASP A 19 9.34 17.51 19.43
CA ASP A 19 9.35 17.26 17.99
C ASP A 19 8.29 18.03 17.22
N ARG A 20 8.58 18.26 15.94
CA ARG A 20 7.62 18.86 15.00
C ARG A 20 6.93 17.81 14.14
N LEU A 21 5.73 18.12 13.67
CA LEU A 21 5.04 17.33 12.65
C LEU A 21 5.72 17.53 11.29
N GLY A 22 5.94 16.43 10.56
CA GLY A 22 6.36 16.51 9.16
C GLY A 22 5.27 17.14 8.30
N LEU A 23 5.67 17.98 7.37
CA LEU A 23 4.78 18.71 6.46
C LEU A 23 5.12 18.38 5.01
N TYR A 24 4.16 18.60 4.13
CA TYR A 24 4.39 18.76 2.71
C TYR A 24 3.45 19.82 2.16
N PHE A 25 3.89 20.50 1.10
CA PHE A 25 3.12 21.49 0.38
C PHE A 25 2.86 20.93 -1.01
N LEU A 26 1.58 20.88 -1.36
CA LEU A 26 1.09 20.33 -2.61
C LEU A 26 0.64 21.46 -3.53
N GLU A 27 1.23 21.51 -4.71
CA GLU A 27 0.78 22.39 -5.79
C GLU A 27 0.12 21.52 -6.87
N GLU A 28 -1.19 21.33 -6.74
CA GLU A 28 -1.99 20.61 -7.74
C GLU A 28 -1.79 21.23 -9.11
N GLY A 29 -1.50 20.41 -10.12
CA GLY A 29 -1.27 20.89 -11.48
C GLY A 29 -1.62 19.86 -12.52
N GLU A 30 -2.01 20.37 -13.69
CA GLU A 30 -2.32 19.60 -14.88
C GLU A 30 -1.25 19.87 -15.96
N ALA A 31 -1.30 19.14 -17.07
CA ALA A 31 -0.41 19.36 -18.21
C ALA A 31 -0.47 20.85 -18.66
N PRO A 32 0.68 21.48 -18.95
CA PRO A 32 2.02 20.91 -19.03
C PRO A 32 2.87 20.95 -17.73
N ARG A 33 2.41 21.60 -16.64
CA ARG A 33 3.21 21.79 -15.41
C ARG A 33 3.28 20.53 -14.53
N GLY A 34 2.18 19.78 -14.46
CA GLY A 34 2.04 18.64 -13.56
C GLY A 34 1.94 19.04 -12.08
N THR A 35 1.68 18.06 -11.22
CA THR A 35 1.58 18.24 -9.77
C THR A 35 2.96 18.25 -9.13
N SER A 36 3.21 19.21 -8.23
CA SER A 36 4.48 19.37 -7.51
C SER A 36 4.29 19.18 -6.01
N VAL A 37 5.29 18.58 -5.36
CA VAL A 37 5.29 18.38 -3.91
C VAL A 37 6.63 18.80 -3.30
N ILE A 38 6.57 19.71 -2.34
CA ILE A 38 7.68 20.17 -1.51
C ILE A 38 7.53 19.51 -0.13
N TYR A 39 8.51 18.70 0.28
CA TYR A 39 8.49 18.01 1.56
C TYR A 39 9.34 18.74 2.59
N ASP A 40 8.76 18.96 3.77
CA ASP A 40 9.44 19.44 4.97
C ASP A 40 9.20 18.39 6.08
N ARG A 41 9.86 17.24 5.94
CA ARG A 41 9.65 16.07 6.81
C ARG A 41 10.89 15.56 7.53
N ARG A 42 12.06 16.12 7.20
CA ARG A 42 13.30 15.81 7.90
C ARG A 42 13.19 16.31 9.34
N ASP A 43 13.77 15.59 10.28
CA ASP A 43 13.79 15.98 11.71
C ASP A 43 12.38 16.19 12.31
N SER A 44 11.39 15.50 11.75
CA SER A 44 10.04 15.40 12.31
C SER A 44 9.97 14.27 13.35
N ALA A 45 8.93 14.28 14.18
CA ALA A 45 8.65 13.22 15.17
C ALA A 45 8.72 11.82 14.54
N MET A 46 8.09 11.64 13.37
CA MET A 46 8.10 10.37 12.63
C MET A 46 9.51 9.95 12.21
N SER A 47 10.36 10.90 11.78
CA SER A 47 11.74 10.58 11.40
C SER A 47 12.67 10.35 12.60
N ARG A 48 12.26 10.74 13.82
CA ARG A 48 13.04 10.56 15.05
C ARG A 48 12.56 9.39 15.90
N MET A 49 11.53 8.68 15.45
CA MET A 49 11.03 7.50 16.15
C MET A 49 12.11 6.45 16.33
N THR A 50 11.99 5.71 17.42
CA THR A 50 12.87 4.63 17.82
C THR A 50 12.06 3.39 18.16
N PRO A 51 12.70 2.20 18.22
CA PRO A 51 12.02 0.99 18.67
C PRO A 51 11.39 1.07 20.07
N ALA A 52 11.82 2.03 20.91
CA ALA A 52 11.25 2.25 22.23
C ALA A 52 9.85 2.86 22.18
N ASP A 53 9.50 3.55 21.09
CA ASP A 53 8.18 4.17 20.89
C ASP A 53 7.11 3.14 20.52
N LEU A 54 7.50 1.91 20.19
CA LEU A 54 6.57 0.84 19.85
C LEU A 54 5.84 0.35 21.11
N PRO A 55 4.50 0.36 21.13
CA PRO A 55 3.69 -0.06 22.27
C PRO A 55 3.81 -1.57 22.50
N ALA A 56 4.72 -2.01 23.37
CA ALA A 56 4.96 -3.44 23.60
C ALA A 56 3.69 -4.26 23.90
N PRO A 57 2.71 -3.78 24.71
CA PRO A 57 1.48 -4.52 24.97
C PRO A 57 0.63 -4.79 23.72
N LEU A 58 0.72 -3.92 22.70
CA LEU A 58 -0.04 -4.09 21.45
C LEU A 58 0.42 -5.34 20.70
N PHE A 59 1.68 -5.75 20.82
CA PHE A 59 2.24 -6.92 20.12
C PHE A 59 1.98 -8.25 20.84
N ALA A 60 1.01 -8.31 21.74
CA ALA A 60 0.55 -9.58 22.30
C ALA A 60 -0.37 -10.32 21.29
N PRO A 61 -0.37 -11.66 21.28
CA PRO A 61 -1.28 -12.44 20.44
C PRO A 61 -2.75 -12.04 20.65
N GLY A 62 -3.50 -11.90 19.56
CA GLY A 62 -4.93 -11.56 19.57
C GLY A 62 -5.26 -10.07 19.73
N GLN A 63 -4.27 -9.18 19.87
CA GLN A 63 -4.50 -7.73 19.87
C GLN A 63 -4.69 -7.16 18.46
N ALA A 64 -4.04 -7.75 17.46
CA ALA A 64 -4.25 -7.49 16.05
C ALA A 64 -3.99 -8.78 15.25
N ASP A 65 -4.38 -8.76 13.97
CA ASP A 65 -4.17 -9.89 13.05
C ASP A 65 -3.14 -9.58 11.95
N GLN A 66 -2.78 -8.30 11.77
CA GLN A 66 -2.00 -7.86 10.62
C GLN A 66 -1.20 -6.59 10.95
N LEU A 67 0.07 -6.57 10.53
CA LEU A 67 0.91 -5.38 10.47
C LEU A 67 1.06 -4.95 9.00
N HIS A 68 0.76 -3.68 8.70
CA HIS A 68 1.06 -3.07 7.42
C HIS A 68 2.25 -2.10 7.54
N LEU A 69 3.23 -2.23 6.65
CA LEU A 69 4.39 -1.35 6.56
C LEU A 69 4.61 -0.86 5.12
N SER A 70 5.23 0.30 4.99
CA SER A 70 5.59 0.92 3.71
C SER A 70 7.08 1.21 3.65
N GLY A 71 7.67 1.05 2.47
CA GLY A 71 9.08 1.37 2.20
C GLY A 71 9.42 2.84 2.43
N ILE A 72 8.45 3.77 2.43
CA ILE A 72 8.69 5.16 2.80
C ILE A 72 9.26 5.26 4.21
N THR A 73 8.70 4.52 5.17
CA THR A 73 9.12 4.55 6.58
C THR A 73 10.58 4.15 6.75
N LEU A 74 11.01 3.11 6.01
CA LEU A 74 12.39 2.62 6.01
C LEU A 74 13.38 3.68 5.49
N ALA A 75 12.91 4.54 4.61
CA ALA A 75 13.71 5.54 3.92
C ALA A 75 13.71 6.90 4.63
N LEU A 76 12.93 7.08 5.70
CA LEU A 76 12.84 8.35 6.42
C LEU A 76 14.10 8.64 7.24
N SER A 77 14.61 7.63 7.95
CA SER A 77 15.80 7.71 8.81
C SER A 77 16.21 6.32 9.29
N ASP A 78 17.43 6.21 9.83
CA ASP A 78 17.91 4.98 10.46
C ASP A 78 17.05 4.57 11.67
N GLY A 79 16.55 5.53 12.44
CA GLY A 79 15.65 5.31 13.58
C GLY A 79 14.30 4.73 13.13
N ALA A 80 13.69 5.30 12.08
CA ALA A 80 12.45 4.81 11.51
C ALA A 80 12.61 3.41 10.90
N ALA A 81 13.73 3.15 10.22
CA ALA A 81 14.06 1.83 9.70
C ALA A 81 14.22 0.79 10.82
N ALA A 82 14.98 1.11 11.88
CA ALA A 82 15.14 0.24 13.04
C ALA A 82 13.80 -0.04 13.75
N THR A 83 12.94 0.97 13.84
CA THR A 83 11.59 0.86 14.41
C THR A 83 10.72 -0.08 13.59
N ALA A 84 10.72 0.06 12.26
CA ALA A 84 9.99 -0.84 11.36
C ALA A 84 10.49 -2.29 11.49
N HIS A 85 11.81 -2.51 11.60
CA HIS A 85 12.36 -3.86 11.86
C HIS A 85 11.89 -4.43 13.19
N ALA A 86 11.90 -3.64 14.27
CA ALA A 86 11.42 -4.08 15.56
C ALA A 86 9.91 -4.42 15.52
N ALA A 87 9.10 -3.61 14.83
CA ALA A 87 7.68 -3.88 14.64
C ALA A 87 7.45 -5.18 13.85
N LEU A 88 8.21 -5.40 12.77
CA LEU A 88 8.16 -6.63 11.99
C LEU A 88 8.47 -7.86 12.85
N THR A 89 9.56 -7.84 13.62
CA THR A 89 9.93 -8.95 14.51
C THR A 89 8.82 -9.23 15.52
N ARG A 90 8.35 -8.21 16.24
CA ARG A 90 7.29 -8.36 17.25
C ARG A 90 5.98 -8.87 16.64
N ALA A 91 5.59 -8.40 15.46
CA ALA A 91 4.39 -8.87 14.77
C ALA A 91 4.51 -10.34 14.34
N LYS A 92 5.69 -10.77 13.85
CA LYS A 92 5.94 -12.18 13.54
C LYS A 92 5.88 -13.07 14.77
N ASP A 93 6.49 -12.64 15.87
CA ASP A 93 6.46 -13.37 17.15
C ASP A 93 5.02 -13.49 17.69
N ALA A 94 4.19 -12.49 17.44
CA ALA A 94 2.76 -12.48 17.77
C ALA A 94 1.88 -13.28 16.80
N GLY A 95 2.45 -13.82 15.71
CA GLY A 95 1.74 -14.59 14.69
C GLY A 95 0.88 -13.75 13.74
N TRP A 96 1.17 -12.46 13.60
CA TRP A 96 0.40 -11.57 12.74
C TRP A 96 0.78 -11.73 11.28
N ARG A 97 -0.19 -11.50 10.40
CA ARG A 97 0.06 -11.36 8.96
C ARG A 97 0.90 -10.12 8.68
N ILE A 98 1.83 -10.23 7.75
CA ILE A 98 2.65 -9.09 7.31
C ILE A 98 2.20 -8.64 5.92
N SER A 99 1.76 -7.38 5.79
CA SER A 99 1.63 -6.74 4.48
C SER A 99 2.66 -5.63 4.31
N PHE A 100 3.33 -5.63 3.16
CA PHE A 100 4.38 -4.65 2.86
C PHE A 100 4.10 -3.98 1.51
N ASP A 101 4.07 -2.65 1.50
CA ASP A 101 4.04 -1.84 0.28
C ASP A 101 5.45 -1.27 0.01
N VAL A 102 6.03 -1.63 -1.14
CA VAL A 102 7.37 -1.16 -1.53
C VAL A 102 7.42 0.38 -1.60
N ASN A 103 6.37 1.02 -2.10
CA ASN A 103 6.13 2.46 -2.10
C ASN A 103 7.38 3.34 -2.32
N TYR A 104 8.18 3.06 -3.35
CA TYR A 104 9.49 3.67 -3.50
C TYR A 104 9.42 5.15 -3.84
N ARG A 105 10.38 5.91 -3.29
CA ARG A 105 10.52 7.35 -3.48
C ARG A 105 11.98 7.68 -3.74
N ALA A 106 12.30 7.99 -4.99
CA ALA A 106 13.67 8.34 -5.41
C ALA A 106 14.26 9.56 -4.68
N LYS A 107 13.41 10.45 -4.12
CA LYS A 107 13.87 11.59 -3.30
C LYS A 107 14.41 11.18 -1.91
N LEU A 108 14.18 9.94 -1.46
CA LEU A 108 14.62 9.47 -0.13
C LEU A 108 15.90 8.65 -0.18
N TRP A 109 16.07 7.83 -1.22
CA TRP A 109 17.12 6.84 -1.30
C TRP A 109 17.29 6.32 -2.72
N SER A 110 18.46 5.76 -3.03
CA SER A 110 18.75 5.16 -4.33
C SER A 110 18.01 3.83 -4.51
N PRO A 111 17.81 3.35 -5.76
CA PRO A 111 17.19 2.06 -6.00
C PRO A 111 17.93 0.89 -5.32
N GLN A 112 19.26 0.92 -5.29
CA GLN A 112 20.08 -0.11 -4.65
C GLN A 112 19.87 -0.13 -3.13
N ALA A 113 19.82 1.04 -2.50
CA ALA A 113 19.52 1.16 -1.08
C ALA A 113 18.09 0.72 -0.76
N ALA A 114 17.12 1.08 -1.62
CA ALA A 114 15.74 0.64 -1.49
C ALA A 114 15.60 -0.88 -1.58
N ARG A 115 16.28 -1.52 -2.55
CA ARG A 115 16.30 -2.99 -2.68
C ARG A 115 16.84 -3.65 -1.43
N ALA A 116 17.99 -3.18 -0.93
CA ALA A 116 18.62 -3.73 0.26
C ALA A 116 17.75 -3.53 1.52
N GLY A 117 17.22 -2.32 1.72
CA GLY A 117 16.38 -2.00 2.88
C GLY A 117 15.03 -2.71 2.88
N CYS A 118 14.42 -2.89 1.71
CA CYS A 118 13.13 -3.59 1.59
C CYS A 118 13.27 -5.12 1.69
N ALA A 119 14.44 -5.69 1.38
CA ALA A 119 14.62 -7.14 1.26
C ALA A 119 14.12 -7.95 2.48
N PRO A 120 14.40 -7.56 3.75
CA PRO A 120 13.89 -8.30 4.91
C PRO A 120 12.36 -8.26 5.04
N PHE A 121 11.74 -7.16 4.62
CA PHE A 121 10.28 -6.98 4.68
C PHE A 121 9.59 -7.73 3.54
N VAL A 122 10.16 -7.70 2.35
CA VAL A 122 9.71 -8.47 1.18
C VAL A 122 9.77 -9.98 1.47
N ALA A 123 10.87 -10.44 2.08
CA ALA A 123 11.03 -11.84 2.45
C ALA A 123 10.04 -12.30 3.53
N ALA A 124 9.58 -11.38 4.39
CA ALA A 124 8.65 -11.67 5.48
C ALA A 124 7.18 -11.44 5.12
N ALA A 125 6.89 -10.83 3.97
CA ALA A 125 5.53 -10.44 3.60
C ALA A 125 4.65 -11.65 3.26
N ASP A 126 3.44 -11.67 3.82
CA ASP A 126 2.33 -12.50 3.34
C ASP A 126 1.55 -11.81 2.21
N ILE A 127 1.60 -10.49 2.13
CA ILE A 127 1.01 -9.69 1.05
C ILE A 127 2.03 -8.63 0.63
N LEU A 128 2.46 -8.66 -0.62
CA LEU A 128 3.39 -7.68 -1.19
C LEU A 128 2.66 -6.78 -2.17
N LEU A 129 2.56 -5.50 -1.86
CA LEU A 129 2.06 -4.48 -2.76
C LEU A 129 3.24 -3.75 -3.40
N LEU A 130 3.18 -3.57 -4.72
CA LEU A 130 4.14 -2.74 -5.44
C LEU A 130 3.59 -2.27 -6.79
N PRO A 131 3.88 -1.06 -7.25
CA PRO A 131 3.64 -0.70 -8.63
C PRO A 131 4.67 -1.37 -9.54
N ARG A 132 4.28 -1.68 -10.79
CA ARG A 132 5.20 -2.22 -11.80
C ARG A 132 6.47 -1.38 -11.95
N ARG A 133 6.33 -0.06 -11.95
CA ARG A 133 7.46 0.88 -11.98
C ARG A 133 8.50 0.59 -10.90
N ASP A 134 8.07 0.26 -9.68
CA ASP A 134 9.00 -0.01 -8.58
C ASP A 134 9.65 -1.39 -8.76
N ALA A 135 8.94 -2.37 -9.34
CA ALA A 135 9.54 -3.63 -9.76
C ALA A 135 10.66 -3.42 -10.79
N GLU A 136 10.45 -2.56 -11.78
CA GLU A 136 11.44 -2.21 -12.81
C GLU A 136 12.65 -1.49 -12.20
N LEU A 137 12.42 -0.49 -11.36
CA LEU A 137 13.49 0.35 -10.82
C LEU A 137 14.34 -0.32 -9.74
N ILE A 138 13.74 -1.16 -8.90
CA ILE A 138 14.38 -1.67 -7.67
C ILE A 138 14.78 -3.13 -7.81
N TYR A 139 14.02 -3.91 -8.57
CA TYR A 139 14.20 -5.36 -8.70
C TYR A 139 14.65 -5.77 -10.11
N ASP A 140 14.98 -4.79 -10.96
CA ASP A 140 15.45 -5.00 -12.33
C ASP A 140 14.46 -5.79 -13.20
N LEU A 141 13.15 -5.62 -12.95
CA LEU A 141 12.12 -6.21 -13.80
C LEU A 141 12.27 -5.65 -15.24
N PRO A 142 12.33 -6.50 -16.28
CA PRO A 142 12.37 -6.03 -17.66
C PRO A 142 11.11 -5.23 -18.04
N ALA A 143 11.29 -4.02 -18.58
CA ALA A 143 10.20 -3.07 -18.82
C ALA A 143 9.11 -3.57 -19.78
N GLU A 144 9.46 -4.44 -20.74
CA GLU A 144 8.52 -4.99 -21.74
C GLU A 144 7.90 -6.33 -21.33
N LEU A 145 8.24 -6.86 -20.15
CA LEU A 145 7.76 -8.17 -19.72
C LEU A 145 6.23 -8.14 -19.53
N PRO A 146 5.45 -9.09 -20.07
CA PRO A 146 4.00 -9.13 -19.84
C PRO A 146 3.63 -9.08 -18.36
N ALA A 147 2.49 -8.47 -18.02
CA ALA A 147 2.10 -8.25 -16.62
C ALA A 147 2.03 -9.56 -15.81
N GLU A 148 1.57 -10.64 -16.44
CA GLU A 148 1.54 -11.97 -15.81
C GLU A 148 2.93 -12.49 -15.46
N ASP A 149 3.90 -12.31 -16.36
CA ASP A 149 5.28 -12.72 -16.14
C ASP A 149 5.98 -11.81 -15.14
N ALA A 150 5.57 -10.53 -15.05
CA ALA A 150 6.08 -9.62 -14.03
C ALA A 150 5.70 -10.01 -12.60
N VAL A 151 4.47 -10.49 -12.37
CA VAL A 151 4.11 -11.02 -11.04
C VAL A 151 4.78 -12.35 -10.75
N ARG A 152 5.04 -13.20 -11.77
CA ARG A 152 5.83 -14.43 -11.61
C ARG A 152 7.30 -14.13 -11.28
N PHE A 153 7.88 -13.10 -11.90
CA PHE A 153 9.21 -12.60 -11.56
C PHE A 153 9.29 -12.16 -10.09
N MET A 154 8.31 -11.37 -9.64
CA MET A 154 8.26 -10.95 -8.23
C MET A 154 7.97 -12.09 -7.26
N ARG A 155 7.21 -13.11 -7.67
CA ARG A 155 6.99 -14.35 -6.91
C ARG A 155 8.30 -15.08 -6.62
N ALA A 156 9.26 -15.10 -7.55
CA ALA A 156 10.56 -15.70 -7.32
C ALA A 156 11.36 -14.98 -6.23
N ILE A 157 11.15 -13.67 -6.07
CA ILE A 157 11.80 -12.83 -5.04
C ILE A 157 11.06 -12.96 -3.70
N ALA A 158 9.73 -13.01 -3.72
CA ALA A 158 8.87 -13.10 -2.54
C ALA A 158 7.98 -14.36 -2.61
N PRO A 159 8.53 -15.56 -2.41
CA PRO A 159 7.80 -16.82 -2.60
C PRO A 159 6.64 -17.00 -1.61
N GLN A 160 6.69 -16.32 -0.46
CA GLN A 160 5.72 -16.48 0.64
C GLN A 160 4.55 -15.49 0.59
N ALA A 161 4.54 -14.53 -0.35
CA ALA A 161 3.55 -13.46 -0.38
C ALA A 161 2.39 -13.76 -1.34
N ASP A 162 1.24 -13.10 -1.21
CA ASP A 162 0.39 -12.78 -2.35
C ASP A 162 0.98 -11.53 -3.03
N ILE A 163 1.30 -11.61 -4.32
CA ILE A 163 1.83 -10.47 -5.07
C ILE A 163 0.67 -9.64 -5.59
N VAL A 164 0.70 -8.33 -5.35
CA VAL A 164 -0.30 -7.37 -5.82
C VAL A 164 0.42 -6.24 -6.53
N MET A 165 0.31 -6.21 -7.87
CA MET A 165 1.03 -5.29 -8.72
C MET A 165 0.10 -4.30 -9.41
N THR A 166 0.21 -3.01 -9.08
CA THR A 166 -0.56 -1.97 -9.78
C THR A 166 0.12 -1.58 -11.10
N LEU A 167 -0.67 -1.43 -12.16
CA LEU A 167 -0.24 -1.17 -13.54
C LEU A 167 -0.65 0.24 -14.01
N GLY A 168 -0.72 1.21 -13.10
CA GLY A 168 -1.18 2.56 -13.40
C GLY A 168 -2.64 2.59 -13.85
N SER A 169 -2.93 3.27 -14.97
CA SER A 169 -4.29 3.38 -15.52
C SER A 169 -4.82 2.11 -16.18
N THR A 170 -3.99 1.06 -16.33
CA THR A 170 -4.43 -0.21 -16.92
C THR A 170 -5.21 -1.06 -15.92
N GLY A 171 -4.83 -1.02 -14.64
CA GLY A 171 -5.48 -1.81 -13.60
C GLY A 171 -4.49 -2.37 -12.59
N VAL A 172 -4.81 -3.54 -12.06
CA VAL A 172 -3.98 -4.27 -11.10
C VAL A 172 -3.97 -5.74 -11.47
N ILE A 173 -2.82 -6.39 -11.26
CA ILE A 173 -2.67 -7.82 -11.40
C ILE A 173 -2.18 -8.41 -10.08
N GLY A 174 -2.70 -9.57 -9.69
CA GLY A 174 -2.23 -10.27 -8.51
C GLY A 174 -1.94 -11.73 -8.79
N LEU A 175 -1.07 -12.32 -7.96
CA LEU A 175 -0.75 -13.75 -8.00
C LEU A 175 -0.78 -14.28 -6.56
N ALA A 176 -1.67 -15.24 -6.29
CA ALA A 176 -1.78 -15.82 -4.95
C ALA A 176 -0.57 -16.73 -4.67
N ARG A 177 -0.21 -16.90 -3.40
CA ARG A 177 0.84 -17.83 -2.98
C ARG A 177 0.47 -19.25 -3.39
N GLY A 178 1.38 -19.91 -4.12
CA GLY A 178 1.19 -21.27 -4.60
C GLY A 178 0.20 -21.43 -5.76
N ALA A 179 -0.34 -20.32 -6.30
CA ALA A 179 -1.14 -20.36 -7.53
C ALA A 179 -0.25 -20.13 -8.75
N GLU A 180 -0.65 -20.70 -9.89
CA GLU A 180 0.05 -20.56 -11.18
C GLU A 180 -0.56 -19.46 -12.06
N THR A 181 -1.83 -19.15 -11.85
CA THR A 181 -2.62 -18.24 -12.68
C THR A 181 -2.76 -16.88 -12.00
N PRO A 182 -2.21 -15.81 -12.59
CA PRO A 182 -2.47 -14.44 -12.14
C PRO A 182 -3.93 -14.04 -12.38
N ILE A 183 -4.40 -13.09 -11.58
CA ILE A 183 -5.73 -12.50 -11.67
C ILE A 183 -5.56 -11.04 -12.04
N PHE A 184 -6.12 -10.63 -13.17
CA PHE A 184 -6.12 -9.25 -13.61
C PHE A 184 -7.47 -8.59 -13.32
N GLN A 185 -7.44 -7.40 -12.74
CA GLN A 185 -8.59 -6.52 -12.57
C GLN A 185 -8.31 -5.22 -13.34
N PRO A 186 -9.11 -4.90 -14.37
CA PRO A 186 -9.02 -3.62 -15.08
C PRO A 186 -9.20 -2.44 -14.13
N ALA A 187 -8.54 -1.32 -14.45
CA ALA A 187 -8.82 -0.06 -13.77
C ALA A 187 -10.26 0.37 -14.05
N LEU A 188 -10.93 0.84 -13.01
CA LEU A 188 -12.26 1.43 -13.15
C LEU A 188 -12.14 2.87 -13.65
N PRO A 189 -12.97 3.29 -14.61
CA PRO A 189 -12.98 4.67 -15.08
C PRO A 189 -13.27 5.63 -13.91
N ALA A 190 -12.34 6.55 -13.68
CA ALA A 190 -12.53 7.62 -12.71
C ALA A 190 -11.83 8.88 -13.21
N ALA A 191 -12.57 9.99 -13.16
CA ALA A 191 -12.07 11.32 -13.46
C ALA A 191 -12.29 12.19 -12.22
N GLY A 192 -11.26 12.92 -11.81
CA GLY A 192 -11.37 13.81 -10.68
C GLY A 192 -10.00 14.32 -10.20
N PRO A 193 -10.02 15.32 -9.30
CA PRO A 193 -8.82 15.99 -8.83
C PRO A 193 -8.00 15.13 -7.85
N GLY A 194 -8.61 14.11 -7.25
CA GLY A 194 -8.13 13.40 -6.07
C GLY A 194 -7.09 12.30 -6.29
N ARG A 195 -6.09 12.51 -7.16
CA ARG A 195 -5.12 11.45 -7.52
C ARG A 195 -4.20 11.02 -6.37
N ILE A 196 -3.96 11.90 -5.41
CA ILE A 196 -3.11 11.60 -4.25
C ILE A 196 -3.89 10.73 -3.26
N GLY A 197 -3.20 9.79 -2.63
CA GLY A 197 -3.80 8.79 -1.75
C GLY A 197 -4.51 7.65 -2.47
N GLY A 198 -4.51 7.61 -3.82
CA GLY A 198 -5.14 6.52 -4.57
C GLY A 198 -4.54 5.14 -4.31
N GLY A 199 -3.24 5.06 -4.09
CA GLY A 199 -2.56 3.81 -3.71
C GLY A 199 -2.96 3.35 -2.30
N ASP A 200 -3.08 4.27 -1.35
CA ASP A 200 -3.51 3.96 0.02
C ASP A 200 -4.99 3.56 0.06
N ALA A 201 -5.83 4.23 -0.74
CA ALA A 201 -7.22 3.86 -0.95
C ALA A 201 -7.35 2.46 -1.59
N PHE A 202 -6.51 2.17 -2.59
CA PHE A 202 -6.40 0.83 -3.17
C PHE A 202 -6.07 -0.19 -2.08
N ALA A 203 -5.03 0.05 -1.27
CA ALA A 203 -4.62 -0.86 -0.21
C ALA A 203 -5.73 -1.08 0.83
N ALA A 204 -6.43 -0.02 1.24
CA ALA A 204 -7.55 -0.10 2.16
C ALA A 204 -8.70 -0.96 1.60
N GLY A 205 -9.13 -0.70 0.36
CA GLY A 205 -10.15 -1.50 -0.31
C GLY A 205 -9.71 -2.95 -0.52
N PHE A 206 -8.44 -3.15 -0.87
CA PHE A 206 -7.84 -4.47 -1.02
C PHE A 206 -7.90 -5.26 0.29
N PHE A 207 -7.43 -4.69 1.41
CA PHE A 207 -7.45 -5.39 2.68
C PHE A 207 -8.86 -5.69 3.18
N ALA A 208 -9.83 -4.78 2.95
CA ALA A 208 -11.23 -5.03 3.26
C ALA A 208 -11.76 -6.24 2.46
N GLY A 209 -11.61 -6.23 1.13
CA GLY A 209 -12.06 -7.33 0.28
C GLY A 209 -11.31 -8.65 0.51
N TYR A 210 -10.03 -8.58 0.86
CA TYR A 210 -9.19 -9.73 1.15
C TYR A 210 -9.59 -10.48 2.43
N ARG A 211 -10.34 -9.84 3.34
CA ARG A 211 -10.83 -10.46 4.58
C ARG A 211 -12.18 -11.16 4.43
N GLU A 212 -12.87 -11.01 3.29
CA GLU A 212 -14.23 -11.52 3.13
C GLU A 212 -14.29 -13.04 3.03
N ASP A 213 -13.59 -13.63 2.05
CA ASP A 213 -13.64 -15.06 1.77
C ASP A 213 -12.24 -15.59 1.46
N ALA A 214 -11.79 -16.57 2.24
CA ALA A 214 -10.47 -17.17 2.13
C ALA A 214 -10.18 -17.79 0.76
N ALA A 215 -11.18 -18.29 0.03
CA ALA A 215 -11.02 -18.93 -1.27
C ALA A 215 -10.91 -17.91 -2.42
N THR A 216 -11.56 -16.74 -2.27
CA THR A 216 -11.59 -15.70 -3.32
C THR A 216 -10.85 -14.41 -2.94
N ARG A 217 -10.21 -14.37 -1.77
CA ARG A 217 -9.62 -13.17 -1.15
C ARG A 217 -8.80 -12.30 -2.10
N LEU A 218 -7.97 -12.89 -2.95
CA LEU A 218 -7.11 -12.13 -3.84
C LEU A 218 -7.97 -11.43 -4.89
N ALA A 219 -8.84 -12.16 -5.60
CA ALA A 219 -9.74 -11.60 -6.59
C ALA A 219 -10.65 -10.51 -5.98
N THR A 220 -11.26 -10.79 -4.84
CA THR A 220 -12.14 -9.85 -4.12
C THR A 220 -11.36 -8.60 -3.68
N GLY A 221 -10.16 -8.78 -3.13
CA GLY A 221 -9.26 -7.68 -2.76
C GLY A 221 -8.86 -6.82 -3.96
N LEU A 222 -8.45 -7.41 -5.08
CA LEU A 222 -8.09 -6.65 -6.29
C LEU A 222 -9.25 -5.80 -6.79
N ARG A 223 -10.47 -6.38 -6.83
CA ARG A 223 -11.69 -5.71 -7.28
C ARG A 223 -12.09 -4.55 -6.35
N TRP A 224 -12.10 -4.79 -5.04
CA TRP A 224 -12.46 -3.76 -4.06
C TRP A 224 -11.39 -2.66 -3.97
N GLY A 225 -10.11 -3.02 -4.07
CA GLY A 225 -9.02 -2.05 -4.14
C GLY A 225 -9.13 -1.15 -5.36
N ALA A 226 -9.39 -1.72 -6.54
CA ALA A 226 -9.59 -0.94 -7.77
C ALA A 226 -10.78 0.04 -7.63
N ALA A 227 -11.89 -0.42 -7.03
CA ALA A 227 -13.07 0.41 -6.79
C ALA A 227 -12.79 1.53 -5.77
N ALA A 228 -12.14 1.20 -4.65
CA ALA A 228 -11.76 2.18 -3.63
C ALA A 228 -10.83 3.27 -4.19
N ALA A 229 -9.87 2.90 -5.05
CA ALA A 229 -9.01 3.87 -5.73
C ALA A 229 -9.80 4.77 -6.70
N ALA A 230 -10.73 4.20 -7.46
CA ALA A 230 -11.59 4.96 -8.37
C ALA A 230 -12.48 5.96 -7.61
N VAL A 231 -13.07 5.55 -6.49
CA VAL A 231 -13.81 6.47 -5.60
C VAL A 231 -12.88 7.54 -5.02
N LYS A 232 -11.67 7.17 -4.57
CA LYS A 232 -10.69 8.16 -4.05
C LYS A 232 -10.37 9.26 -5.07
N PHE A 233 -10.28 8.92 -6.35
CA PHE A 233 -9.97 9.91 -7.40
C PHE A 233 -11.03 11.00 -7.56
N THR A 234 -12.26 10.78 -7.10
CA THR A 234 -13.32 11.80 -7.10
C THR A 234 -13.30 12.71 -5.86
N ILE A 235 -12.49 12.38 -4.85
CA ILE A 235 -12.43 13.08 -3.55
C ILE A 235 -11.15 13.91 -3.45
N PRO A 236 -11.23 15.23 -3.20
CA PRO A 236 -10.05 16.09 -3.08
C PRO A 236 -9.23 15.78 -1.81
N GLY A 237 -7.94 16.11 -1.85
CA GLY A 237 -7.00 15.82 -0.76
C GLY A 237 -6.56 14.35 -0.70
N ASP A 238 -5.83 13.98 0.35
CA ASP A 238 -5.15 12.69 0.43
C ASP A 238 -6.00 11.59 1.08
N ILE A 239 -6.89 11.97 2.01
CA ILE A 239 -7.62 11.01 2.84
C ILE A 239 -8.79 10.41 2.05
N PRO A 240 -8.88 9.07 1.91
CA PRO A 240 -10.04 8.41 1.32
C PRO A 240 -11.26 8.47 2.25
N VAL A 241 -12.07 9.53 2.12
CA VAL A 241 -13.31 9.67 2.89
C VAL A 241 -14.48 9.11 2.07
N PHE A 242 -14.68 7.80 2.15
CA PHE A 242 -15.82 7.09 1.58
C PHE A 242 -16.20 5.89 2.45
N THR A 243 -17.38 5.35 2.19
CA THR A 243 -17.96 4.21 2.89
C THR A 243 -17.74 2.91 2.14
N ARG A 244 -17.91 1.78 2.85
CA ARG A 244 -17.90 0.46 2.22
C ARG A 244 -19.00 0.34 1.16
N ASP A 245 -20.19 0.87 1.43
CA ASP A 245 -21.34 0.75 0.52
C ASP A 245 -21.09 1.47 -0.82
N GLU A 246 -20.43 2.63 -0.80
CA GLU A 246 -20.03 3.34 -2.03
C GLU A 246 -19.06 2.52 -2.88
N VAL A 247 -18.10 1.84 -2.24
CA VAL A 247 -17.17 0.93 -2.93
C VAL A 247 -17.92 -0.27 -3.51
N LEU A 248 -18.82 -0.89 -2.73
CA LEU A 248 -19.59 -2.06 -3.16
C LEU A 248 -20.58 -1.75 -4.28
N ALA A 249 -21.19 -0.56 -4.27
CA ALA A 249 -22.05 -0.10 -5.35
C ALA A 249 -21.28 -0.03 -6.68
N LEU A 250 -20.05 0.50 -6.65
CA LEU A 250 -19.19 0.55 -7.83
C LEU A 250 -18.78 -0.86 -8.29
N VAL A 251 -18.41 -1.75 -7.36
CA VAL A 251 -18.07 -3.15 -7.64
C VAL A 251 -19.23 -3.91 -8.31
N ALA A 252 -20.47 -3.69 -7.86
CA ALA A 252 -21.65 -4.29 -8.46
C ALA A 252 -21.87 -3.79 -9.89
N SER A 253 -21.77 -2.47 -10.10
CA SER A 253 -21.95 -1.86 -11.43
C SER A 253 -20.91 -2.33 -12.45
N ASP A 254 -19.66 -2.57 -12.04
CA ASP A 254 -18.62 -3.12 -12.92
C ASP A 254 -18.88 -4.59 -13.28
N SER A 255 -19.42 -5.37 -12.34
CA SER A 255 -19.77 -6.77 -12.60
C SER A 255 -20.87 -6.90 -13.66
N ASP A 256 -21.84 -5.98 -13.65
CA ASP A 256 -22.88 -5.88 -14.68
C ASP A 256 -22.29 -5.48 -16.04
N LEU A 257 -21.30 -4.58 -16.06
CA LEU A 257 -20.60 -4.16 -17.28
C LEU A 257 -19.70 -5.26 -17.86
N GLN A 258 -19.06 -6.08 -17.02
CA GLN A 258 -18.23 -7.20 -17.46
C GLN A 258 -19.05 -8.45 -17.84
N GLY A 259 -20.20 -8.68 -17.19
CA GLY A 259 -21.16 -9.73 -17.54
C GLY A 259 -21.99 -9.41 -18.80
N GLY A 260 -22.14 -8.11 -19.13
CA GLY A 260 -22.77 -7.60 -20.33
C GLY A 260 -21.89 -7.66 -21.58
N VAL A 261 -21.32 -8.83 -21.91
CA VAL A 261 -20.80 -9.05 -23.27
C VAL A 261 -21.98 -8.99 -24.23
N ARG A 262 -21.97 -7.95 -25.06
CA ARG A 262 -22.86 -7.66 -26.20
C ARG A 262 -23.45 -8.94 -26.81
N ARG A 263 -24.78 -9.08 -26.72
CA ARG A 263 -25.55 -9.77 -27.76
C ARG A 263 -25.78 -8.83 -28.93
#